data_AF-A0A226CW63-F1
#
_entry.id   AF-A0A226CW63-F1
#
_cell.length_a   1.000
_cell.length_b   1.000
_cell.length_c   1.000
_cell.angle_alpha   90.00
_cell.angle_beta   90.00
_cell.angle_gamma   90.00
#
_symmetry.space_group_name_H-M   'P 1'
#
loop_
_entity.id
_entity.type
_entity.pdbx_description
1 polymer ?
#
loop_
_entity_poly.entity_id
_entity_poly.type
_entity_poly.pdbx_seq_one_letter_code
_entity_poly.pdbx_strand_id
1 'polypeptide(L)'
;MIVQFLPQAFSIGTDEQSQSVPCTNTQSSVLSSSASVQTQSSQTIHTITGVKTCKSTQNQCFICGCKTGRTRLPAGSIRQAWQLRQIFIPLKNRCCKSHLVDGKFTFQALEDIEVHKLGVELSGDKLFEWMVEMR
;
A
#
# COMPACT_ATOMS: atom_id res chain seq x y z
N MET A 1 34.67 12.25 46.16
CA MET A 1 35.48 11.79 45.01
C MET A 1 34.54 11.48 43.87
N ILE A 2 34.74 12.17 42.74
CA ILE A 2 33.94 12.16 41.52
C ILE A 2 34.65 11.26 40.50
N VAL A 3 33.93 10.35 39.84
CA VAL A 3 34.03 9.98 38.41
C VAL A 3 32.75 9.15 38.14
N GLN A 4 31.72 9.53 37.38
CA GLN A 4 31.53 10.26 36.11
C GLN A 4 31.80 9.42 34.84
N PHE A 5 30.81 9.48 33.93
CA PHE A 5 30.76 9.06 32.51
C PHE A 5 30.62 7.56 32.19
N LEU A 6 30.00 7.10 31.09
CA LEU A 6 28.88 7.45 30.18
C LEU A 6 28.94 6.34 29.09
N PRO A 7 27.82 5.86 28.50
CA PRO A 7 27.86 4.84 27.44
C PRO A 7 27.81 5.47 26.03
N GLN A 8 28.60 4.97 25.10
CA GLN A 8 28.59 5.25 23.65
C GLN A 8 29.27 4.06 22.93
N ALA A 9 29.07 3.71 21.67
CA ALA A 9 28.05 3.94 20.64
C ALA A 9 28.43 3.01 19.44
N PHE A 10 27.47 2.84 18.54
CA PHE A 10 27.50 2.31 17.16
C PHE A 10 28.80 2.40 16.33
N SER A 11 29.01 1.43 15.40
CA SER A 11 28.92 1.57 13.92
C SER A 11 29.58 0.37 13.18
N ILE A 12 28.89 -0.35 12.27
CA ILE A 12 28.91 -0.27 10.78
C ILE A 12 30.24 -0.67 10.10
N GLY A 13 30.18 -1.64 9.17
CA GLY A 13 31.16 -1.89 8.08
C GLY A 13 30.88 -3.24 7.41
N THR A 14 30.22 -3.34 6.25
CA THR A 14 30.68 -3.21 4.84
C THR A 14 31.36 -4.43 4.22
N ASP A 15 30.91 -4.69 2.99
CA ASP A 15 31.10 -5.73 1.97
C ASP A 15 32.54 -6.08 1.47
N GLU A 16 32.59 -7.19 0.70
CA GLU A 16 33.58 -7.60 -0.34
C GLU A 16 35.02 -8.01 0.10
N GLN A 17 35.79 -8.95 -0.49
CA GLN A 17 35.72 -9.81 -1.69
C GLN A 17 36.83 -10.90 -1.64
N SER A 18 36.63 -12.04 -2.34
CA SER A 18 37.64 -12.87 -3.08
C SER A 18 38.66 -13.72 -2.27
N GLN A 19 39.15 -14.92 -2.62
CA GLN A 19 39.10 -15.81 -3.81
C GLN A 19 39.82 -17.15 -3.41
N SER A 20 39.38 -18.32 -3.90
CA SER A 20 40.25 -19.36 -4.54
C SER A 20 39.52 -20.71 -4.76
N VAL A 21 39.61 -21.21 -6.00
CA VAL A 21 39.10 -22.47 -6.59
C VAL A 21 39.82 -23.74 -6.07
N PRO A 22 39.27 -24.98 -6.25
CA PRO A 22 39.53 -25.76 -7.48
C PRO A 22 38.39 -26.69 -8.00
N CYS A 23 38.33 -26.76 -9.34
CA CYS A 23 38.09 -27.87 -10.28
C CYS A 23 37.43 -29.20 -9.80
N THR A 24 36.33 -29.65 -10.44
CA THR A 24 36.27 -30.74 -11.47
C THR A 24 34.86 -31.36 -11.65
N ASN A 25 34.45 -31.42 -12.92
CA ASN A 25 33.72 -32.48 -13.65
C ASN A 25 32.55 -33.25 -12.97
N THR A 26 31.36 -33.25 -13.60
CA THR A 26 30.70 -34.45 -14.19
C THR A 26 29.32 -34.06 -14.75
N GLN A 27 29.07 -34.48 -15.99
CA GLN A 27 27.84 -34.32 -16.76
C GLN A 27 26.69 -35.15 -16.17
N SER A 28 25.48 -34.60 -16.12
CA SER A 28 24.22 -35.35 -16.16
C SER A 28 23.07 -34.41 -16.48
N SER A 29 22.68 -34.41 -17.76
CA SER A 29 21.49 -33.75 -18.28
C SER A 29 20.26 -34.54 -17.84
N VAL A 30 19.50 -34.03 -16.87
CA VAL A 30 18.12 -34.47 -16.63
C VAL A 30 17.18 -33.31 -16.92
N LEU A 31 16.49 -33.42 -18.05
CA LEU A 31 15.38 -32.55 -18.43
C LEU A 31 14.19 -32.88 -17.52
N SER A 32 14.16 -32.28 -16.33
CA SER A 32 12.96 -32.25 -15.50
C SER A 32 12.02 -31.19 -16.06
N SER A 33 11.21 -31.57 -17.06
CA SER A 33 10.05 -30.77 -17.47
C SER A 33 9.03 -30.82 -16.33
N SER A 34 9.13 -29.90 -15.38
CA SER A 34 8.06 -29.66 -14.42
C SER A 34 6.93 -28.97 -15.17
N ALA A 35 5.91 -29.74 -15.56
CA ALA A 35 4.65 -29.19 -16.01
C ALA A 35 4.04 -28.43 -14.83
N SER A 36 4.17 -27.11 -14.85
CA SER A 36 3.51 -26.24 -13.89
C SER A 36 2.01 -26.30 -14.18
N VAL A 37 1.26 -26.99 -13.32
CA VAL A 37 -0.19 -26.85 -13.28
C VAL A 37 -0.47 -25.42 -12.83
N GLN A 38 -0.67 -24.53 -13.79
CA GLN A 38 -1.16 -23.19 -13.53
C GLN A 38 -2.64 -23.33 -13.15
N THR A 39 -2.91 -23.48 -11.85
CA THR A 39 -4.25 -23.31 -11.32
C THR A 39 -4.64 -21.84 -11.55
N GLN A 40 -5.31 -21.55 -12.66
CA GLN A 40 -5.94 -20.25 -12.89
C GLN A 40 -7.07 -20.12 -11.87
N SER A 41 -6.77 -19.53 -10.72
CA SER A 41 -7.80 -19.08 -9.80
C SER A 41 -8.55 -17.93 -10.48
N SER A 42 -9.70 -18.24 -11.05
CA SER A 42 -10.62 -17.23 -11.57
C SER A 42 -11.02 -16.30 -10.42
N GLN A 43 -10.38 -15.13 -10.33
CA GLN A 43 -10.76 -14.13 -9.34
C GLN A 43 -12.13 -13.57 -9.74
N THR A 44 -13.13 -13.77 -8.89
CA THR A 44 -14.45 -13.17 -9.08
C THR A 44 -14.33 -11.64 -8.93
N ILE A 45 -14.76 -10.90 -9.95
CA ILE A 45 -14.86 -9.45 -9.93
C ILE A 45 -16.29 -9.08 -9.55
N HIS A 46 -16.43 -8.24 -8.54
CA HIS A 46 -17.70 -7.68 -8.09
C HIS A 46 -17.81 -6.24 -8.56
N THR A 47 -18.91 -5.93 -9.24
CA THR A 47 -19.24 -4.57 -9.67
C THR A 47 -20.32 -4.00 -8.76
N ILE A 48 -20.03 -2.90 -8.07
CA ILE A 48 -20.98 -2.18 -7.23
C ILE A 48 -21.34 -0.90 -7.97
N THR A 49 -22.60 -0.75 -8.36
CA THR A 49 -23.11 0.44 -9.07
C THR A 49 -23.60 1.50 -8.09
N GLY A 50 -23.70 2.76 -8.54
CA GLY A 50 -24.25 3.87 -7.75
C GLY A 50 -23.35 4.41 -6.63
N VAL A 51 -22.19 3.78 -6.38
CA VAL A 51 -21.23 4.22 -5.36
C VAL A 51 -20.30 5.30 -5.89
N LYS A 52 -20.32 6.49 -5.28
CA LYS A 52 -19.38 7.57 -5.59
C LYS A 52 -17.96 7.10 -5.30
N THR A 53 -17.11 7.04 -6.32
CA THR A 53 -15.75 6.52 -6.20
C THR A 53 -14.75 7.57 -6.62
N CYS A 54 -13.74 7.82 -5.78
CA CYS A 54 -12.65 8.71 -6.12
C CYS A 54 -11.55 8.01 -6.94
N LYS A 55 -10.69 8.80 -7.57
CA LYS A 55 -9.56 8.30 -8.36
C LYS A 55 -8.55 7.55 -7.49
N SER A 56 -8.02 6.44 -8.02
CA SER A 56 -6.85 5.77 -7.44
C SER A 56 -5.60 6.47 -7.96
N THR A 57 -4.87 7.14 -7.09
CA THR A 57 -3.73 7.96 -7.50
C THR A 57 -2.38 7.35 -7.17
N GLN A 58 -2.34 6.25 -6.41
CA GLN A 58 -1.17 5.46 -5.95
C GLN A 58 0.02 6.29 -5.41
N ASN A 59 0.64 7.06 -6.30
CA ASN A 59 1.84 7.89 -6.14
C ASN A 59 1.53 9.39 -6.26
N GLN A 60 0.39 9.88 -5.77
CA GLN A 60 0.12 11.31 -5.52
C GLN A 60 -1.04 11.48 -4.54
N CYS A 61 -1.15 12.66 -3.92
CA CYS A 61 -2.31 12.98 -3.11
C CYS A 61 -3.57 12.89 -3.98
N PHE A 62 -4.57 12.14 -3.54
CA PHE A 62 -5.79 11.96 -4.34
C PHE A 62 -6.68 13.22 -4.38
N ILE A 63 -6.48 14.15 -3.43
CA ILE A 63 -7.19 15.44 -3.37
C ILE A 63 -6.44 16.46 -4.25
N CYS A 64 -5.26 16.93 -3.81
CA CYS A 64 -4.56 18.04 -4.47
C CYS A 64 -3.54 17.62 -5.55
N GLY A 65 -3.30 16.31 -5.77
CA GLY A 65 -2.31 15.84 -6.74
C GLY A 65 -0.84 16.04 -6.35
N CYS A 66 -0.55 16.64 -5.20
CA CYS A 66 0.82 16.87 -4.75
C CYS A 66 1.61 15.57 -4.61
N LYS A 67 2.90 15.63 -4.99
CA LYS A 67 3.78 14.46 -4.95
C LYS A 67 4.58 14.30 -3.65
N THR A 68 4.72 15.36 -2.88
CA THR A 68 5.56 15.42 -1.67
C THR A 68 4.72 15.43 -0.38
N GLY A 69 5.32 15.06 0.76
CA GLY A 69 4.68 15.19 2.08
C GLY A 69 3.42 14.32 2.31
N ARG A 70 3.21 13.31 1.46
CA ARG A 70 2.02 12.45 1.46
C ARG A 70 2.23 11.19 2.30
N THR A 71 1.21 10.80 3.04
CA THR A 71 1.17 9.56 3.82
C THR A 71 0.07 8.66 3.30
N ARG A 72 0.14 7.37 3.64
CA ARG A 72 -0.99 6.46 3.42
C ARG A 72 -2.19 6.97 4.21
N LEU A 73 -3.39 6.90 3.64
CA LEU A 73 -4.59 7.30 4.37
C LEU A 73 -4.78 6.40 5.60
N PRO A 74 -5.02 6.99 6.78
CA PRO A 74 -5.54 6.26 7.92
C PRO A 74 -6.93 5.70 7.63
N ALA A 75 -7.20 4.52 8.19
CA ALA A 75 -8.50 3.85 8.20
C ALA A 75 -9.65 4.78 8.63
N GLY A 76 -9.42 5.54 9.70
CA GLY A 76 -10.40 6.48 10.26
C GLY A 76 -10.90 7.49 9.25
N SER A 77 -10.00 8.11 8.48
CA SER A 77 -10.36 9.02 7.38
C SER A 77 -11.17 8.34 6.27
N ILE A 78 -10.84 7.10 5.89
CA ILE A 78 -11.59 6.37 4.85
C ILE A 78 -13.02 6.07 5.35
N ARG A 79 -13.15 5.58 6.58
CA ARG A 79 -14.47 5.37 7.23
C ARG A 79 -15.27 6.66 7.32
N GLN A 80 -14.63 7.77 7.70
CA GLN A 80 -15.28 9.07 7.78
C GLN A 80 -15.82 9.52 6.41
N ALA A 81 -15.05 9.38 5.33
CA ALA A 81 -15.50 9.73 3.98
C ALA A 81 -16.68 8.86 3.52
N TRP A 82 -16.65 7.57 3.87
CA TRP A 82 -17.77 6.66 3.62
C TRP A 82 -19.02 7.09 4.39
N GLN A 83 -18.91 7.26 5.71
CA GLN A 83 -20.04 7.58 6.58
C GLN A 83 -20.68 8.94 6.23
N LEU A 84 -19.88 9.97 6.00
CA LEU A 84 -20.37 11.34 5.85
C LEU A 84 -20.71 11.71 4.40
N ARG A 85 -19.99 11.18 3.41
CA ARG A 85 -20.15 11.57 1.99
C ARG A 85 -20.56 10.41 1.08
N GLN A 86 -20.61 9.18 1.60
CA GLN A 86 -20.87 7.96 0.83
C GLN A 86 -19.88 7.81 -0.35
N ILE A 87 -18.62 8.16 -0.09
CA ILE A 87 -17.54 8.09 -1.09
C ILE A 87 -16.65 6.90 -0.79
N PHE A 88 -16.53 6.00 -1.76
CA PHE A 88 -15.53 4.94 -1.78
C PHE A 88 -14.17 5.51 -2.13
N ILE A 89 -13.20 5.32 -1.22
CA ILE A 89 -11.80 5.63 -1.45
C ILE A 89 -11.03 4.32 -1.61
N PRO A 90 -10.38 4.09 -2.77
CA PRO A 90 -9.53 2.92 -2.97
C PRO A 90 -8.47 2.79 -1.87
N LEU A 91 -8.29 1.55 -1.38
CA LEU A 91 -7.21 1.23 -0.46
C LEU A 91 -5.86 1.58 -1.11
N LYS A 92 -4.90 1.99 -0.28
CA LYS A 92 -3.55 2.45 -0.68
C LYS A 92 -3.50 3.85 -1.32
N ASN A 93 -4.62 4.57 -1.43
CA ASN A 93 -4.54 6.00 -1.73
C ASN A 93 -3.69 6.73 -0.69
N ARG A 94 -3.09 7.84 -1.12
CA ARG A 94 -2.23 8.69 -0.30
C ARG A 94 -2.81 10.09 -0.20
N CYS A 95 -2.59 10.74 0.93
CA CYS A 95 -3.05 12.10 1.18
C CYS A 95 -1.93 12.94 1.79
N CYS A 96 -1.89 14.24 1.48
CA CYS A 96 -1.02 15.16 2.20
C CYS A 96 -1.47 15.27 3.65
N LYS A 97 -0.51 15.41 4.57
CA LYS A 97 -0.78 15.58 6.00
C LYS A 97 -1.65 16.82 6.28
N SER A 98 -1.54 17.87 5.47
CA SER A 98 -2.34 19.10 5.59
C SER A 98 -3.85 18.91 5.45
N HIS A 99 -4.28 17.84 4.77
CA HIS A 99 -5.70 17.50 4.63
C HIS A 99 -6.21 16.62 5.78
N LEU A 100 -5.34 16.26 6.72
CA LEU A 100 -5.64 15.39 7.84
C LEU A 100 -5.42 16.10 9.17
N VAL A 101 -6.36 15.92 10.09
CA VAL A 101 -6.25 16.31 11.50
C VAL A 101 -6.65 15.10 12.33
N ASP A 102 -5.78 14.65 13.22
CA ASP A 102 -5.98 13.48 14.09
C ASP A 102 -6.42 12.21 13.33
N GLY A 103 -5.83 11.99 12.15
CA GLY A 103 -6.11 10.82 11.32
C GLY A 103 -7.48 10.82 10.64
N LYS A 104 -8.14 11.98 10.60
CA LYS A 104 -9.41 12.25 9.92
C LYS A 104 -9.22 13.36 8.90
N PHE A 105 -10.07 13.42 7.88
CA PHE A 105 -10.08 14.54 6.95
C PHE A 105 -10.56 15.81 7.63
N THR A 106 -9.93 16.94 7.28
CA THR A 106 -10.50 18.25 7.56
C THR A 106 -11.83 18.40 6.83
N PHE A 107 -12.68 19.31 7.32
CA PHE A 107 -13.95 19.60 6.66
C PHE A 107 -13.76 19.99 5.20
N GLN A 108 -12.85 20.94 4.94
CA GLN A 108 -12.50 21.35 3.58
C GLN A 108 -11.98 20.19 2.73
N ALA A 109 -11.10 19.33 3.28
CA ALA A 109 -10.60 18.18 2.56
C ALA A 109 -11.69 17.17 2.19
N LEU A 110 -12.73 16.99 3.02
CA LEU A 110 -13.89 16.15 2.69
C LEU A 110 -14.73 16.75 1.55
N GLU A 111 -14.79 18.08 1.48
CA GLU A 111 -15.50 18.77 0.42
C GLU A 111 -14.75 18.73 -0.90
N ASP A 112 -13.43 18.82 -0.85
CA ASP A 112 -12.52 18.77 -1.99
C ASP A 112 -12.36 17.36 -2.59
N ILE A 113 -12.99 16.32 -2.02
CA ILE A 113 -12.92 14.97 -2.60
C ILE A 113 -13.71 14.91 -3.91
N GLU A 114 -12.98 14.86 -5.01
CA GLU A 114 -13.55 14.68 -6.35
C GLU A 114 -14.05 13.25 -6.56
N VAL A 115 -15.32 13.13 -6.96
CA VAL A 115 -15.90 11.88 -7.44
C VAL A 115 -15.51 11.69 -8.90
N HIS A 116 -14.80 10.59 -9.20
CA HIS A 116 -14.35 10.28 -10.54
C HIS A 116 -15.36 9.43 -11.31
N LYS A 117 -16.03 8.50 -10.64
CA LYS A 117 -17.01 7.60 -11.26
C LYS A 117 -18.09 7.17 -10.28
N LEU A 118 -19.22 6.73 -10.84
CA LEU A 118 -20.31 6.10 -10.10
C LEU A 118 -20.24 4.58 -10.30
N GLY A 119 -19.53 3.94 -9.38
CA GLY A 119 -19.36 2.51 -9.31
C GLY A 119 -17.91 2.09 -9.14
N VAL A 120 -17.72 0.89 -8.60
CA VAL A 120 -16.40 0.30 -8.36
C VAL A 120 -16.39 -1.17 -8.72
N GLU A 121 -15.27 -1.62 -9.28
CA GLU A 121 -14.99 -3.02 -9.57
C GLU A 121 -13.86 -3.47 -8.66
N LEU A 122 -14.09 -4.53 -7.89
CA LEU A 122 -13.14 -5.07 -6.93
C LEU A 122 -13.12 -6.59 -7.06
N SER A 123 -11.94 -7.20 -6.95
CA SER A 123 -11.87 -8.64 -6.70
C SER A 123 -12.45 -8.97 -5.32
N GLY A 124 -12.94 -10.20 -5.14
CA GLY A 124 -13.52 -10.66 -3.86
C GLY A 124 -12.64 -10.35 -2.64
N ASP A 125 -11.33 -10.62 -2.73
CA ASP A 125 -10.37 -10.34 -1.65
C ASP A 125 -10.29 -8.85 -1.31
N LYS A 126 -10.33 -7.97 -2.33
CA LYS A 126 -10.24 -6.51 -2.15
C LYS A 126 -11.52 -5.94 -1.59
N LEU A 127 -12.66 -6.47 -2.00
CA LEU A 127 -13.94 -6.11 -1.42
C LEU A 127 -13.99 -6.52 0.06
N PHE A 128 -13.56 -7.74 0.38
CA PHE A 128 -13.48 -8.21 1.76
C PHE A 128 -12.54 -7.36 2.63
N GLU A 129 -11.31 -7.12 2.14
CA GLU A 129 -10.34 -6.24 2.82
C GLU A 129 -10.96 -4.87 3.11
N TRP A 130 -11.67 -4.29 2.14
CA TRP A 130 -12.33 -3.01 2.32
C TRP A 130 -13.49 -3.08 3.33
N MET A 131 -14.34 -4.11 3.26
CA MET A 131 -15.44 -4.28 4.22
C MET A 131 -14.95 -4.43 5.66
N VAL A 132 -13.83 -5.14 5.87
CA VAL A 132 -13.20 -5.28 7.19
C VAL A 132 -12.68 -3.93 7.69
N GLU A 133 -12.03 -3.15 6.82
CA GLU A 133 -11.53 -1.80 7.16
C GLU A 133 -12.67 -0.84 7.52
N MET A 134 -13.87 -1.05 6.95
CA MET A 134 -15.04 -0.20 7.18
C MET A 134 -15.84 -0.55 8.43
N ARG A 135 -15.56 -1.70 9.06
CA ARG A 135 -16.17 -2.10 10.33
C ARG A 135 -15.67 -1.23 11.49
#